data_AF-A0A3A4V4Y9-F1
#
_entry.id   AF-A0A3A4V4Y9-F1
#
_cell.length_a   1.000
_cell.length_b   1.000
_cell.length_c   1.000
_cell.angle_alpha   90.00
_cell.angle_beta   90.00
_cell.angle_gamma   90.00
#
_symmetry.space_group_name_H-M   'P 1'
#
loop_
_entity.id
_entity.type
_entity.pdbx_description
1 polymer ?
#
loop_
_entity_poly.entity_id
_entity_poly.type
_entity_poly.pdbx_seq_one_letter_code
_entity_poly.pdbx_strand_id
1 'polypeptide(L)'
;MIHLKSQQYYSDLYDRHTVDICRRAERSFKNKDTDHPLAEGITEEEARGVKKFAMKWYLHMEMGERYLNKEKTVQEWMETDRRKDELYESAQAPEDIRCFTCRNRLKPTFKELWSEIDKPDRVLFMYDCPNKCLPRRAFFSDGEEWRVKPILCPKCDTSLDQKADDNGEKLITTRTCSKCGYSESDEMVWKHKKDEGIDENFAKDRDRFCMTDEEGKKFQEEKWNLQQIAKFVDEWKEKDKVREEKLKANPKGFHLDGVGYRCAICHDSTKEGDNWYDEFGIKCLVCQKAIDDGEIPASLAKDEDSWYSKFELDHYFNLKGPVLRKWIKEGIIKPRVVSHYGKGVHVELFLLEDNKEFLPPKKLVESRSVKTRKDGKDWFTTEKWYRFVDPYEHLKGYKILDHLKFTVVEENNEN
;
A
#
# COMPACT_ATOMS: atom_id res chain seq x y z
N MET A 1 -6.78 -1.90 43.30
CA MET A 1 -7.01 -1.89 41.83
C MET A 1 -8.39 -1.36 41.49
N ILE A 2 -8.47 -0.05 41.23
CA ILE A 2 -9.69 0.69 40.86
C ILE A 2 -9.78 0.79 39.33
N HIS A 3 -8.63 1.01 38.69
CA HIS A 3 -8.50 1.29 37.26
C HIS A 3 -8.20 0.03 36.44
N LEU A 4 -7.26 -0.82 36.87
CA LEU A 4 -6.87 -2.02 36.12
C LEU A 4 -8.04 -3.01 36.00
N LYS A 5 -8.35 -3.41 34.76
CA LYS A 5 -9.37 -4.43 34.44
C LYS A 5 -8.74 -5.74 33.98
N SER A 6 -9.57 -6.73 33.68
CA SER A 6 -9.11 -8.01 33.14
C SER A 6 -8.53 -7.84 31.73
N GLN A 7 -7.60 -8.71 31.33
CA GLN A 7 -7.06 -8.71 29.96
C GLN A 7 -8.18 -8.85 28.91
N GLN A 8 -9.22 -9.65 29.20
CA GLN A 8 -10.37 -9.81 28.32
C GLN A 8 -11.10 -8.49 28.06
N TYR A 9 -11.27 -7.65 29.08
CA TYR A 9 -11.90 -6.34 28.93
C TYR A 9 -11.16 -5.46 27.91
N TYR A 10 -9.83 -5.40 28.00
CA TYR A 10 -9.02 -4.61 27.05
C TYR A 10 -8.99 -5.23 25.66
N SER A 11 -8.99 -6.56 25.56
CA SER A 11 -9.10 -7.28 24.29
C SER A 11 -10.43 -6.96 23.59
N ASP A 12 -11.56 -7.03 24.33
CA ASP A 12 -12.88 -6.71 23.81
C ASP A 12 -13.00 -5.23 23.42
N LEU A 13 -12.40 -4.34 24.20
CA LEU A 13 -12.33 -2.91 23.88
C LEU A 13 -11.55 -2.68 22.59
N TYR A 14 -10.41 -3.34 22.42
CA TYR A 14 -9.60 -3.25 21.21
C TYR A 14 -10.37 -3.74 19.97
N ASP A 15 -11.10 -4.84 20.11
CA ASP A 15 -11.92 -5.42 19.03
C ASP A 15 -13.09 -4.50 18.66
N ARG A 16 -13.73 -3.85 19.64
CA ARG A 16 -14.74 -2.79 19.38
C ARG A 16 -14.16 -1.65 18.55
N HIS A 17 -12.98 -1.16 18.91
CA HIS A 17 -12.31 -0.12 18.12
C HIS A 17 -11.97 -0.59 16.70
N THR A 18 -11.52 -1.84 16.54
CA THR A 18 -11.25 -2.43 15.22
C THR A 18 -12.51 -2.48 14.37
N VAL A 19 -13.62 -2.97 14.91
CA VAL A 19 -14.92 -3.01 14.22
C VAL A 19 -15.37 -1.60 13.81
N ASP A 20 -15.26 -0.62 14.71
CA ASP A 20 -15.67 0.75 14.42
C ASP A 20 -14.80 1.43 13.35
N ILE A 21 -13.50 1.15 13.32
CA ILE A 21 -12.59 1.62 12.26
C ILE A 21 -13.02 1.01 10.92
N CYS A 22 -13.17 -0.31 10.84
CA CYS A 22 -13.55 -1.00 9.61
C CYS A 22 -14.92 -0.56 9.09
N ARG A 23 -15.92 -0.39 9.97
CA ARG A 23 -17.24 0.14 9.60
C ARG A 23 -17.17 1.57 9.08
N ARG A 24 -16.34 2.43 9.69
CA ARG A 24 -16.10 3.80 9.19
C ARG A 24 -15.45 3.77 7.81
N ALA A 25 -14.44 2.93 7.60
CA ALA A 25 -13.80 2.76 6.30
C ALA A 25 -14.82 2.33 5.24
N GLU A 26 -15.63 1.30 5.50
CA GLU A 26 -16.68 0.87 4.56
C GLU A 26 -17.68 1.98 4.23
N ARG A 27 -18.11 2.76 5.23
CA ARG A 27 -19.01 3.90 5.01
C ARG A 27 -18.34 4.95 4.14
N SER A 28 -17.06 5.23 4.35
CA SER A 28 -16.30 6.18 3.54
C SER A 28 -16.21 5.72 2.08
N PHE A 29 -15.88 4.45 1.84
CA PHE A 29 -15.83 3.91 0.48
C PHE A 29 -17.21 3.79 -0.19
N LYS A 30 -18.31 3.71 0.56
CA LYS A 30 -19.67 3.71 0.01
C LYS A 30 -20.20 5.11 -0.28
N ASN A 31 -19.60 6.16 0.28
CA ASN A 31 -20.06 7.51 0.03
C ASN A 31 -19.78 7.91 -1.44
N LYS A 32 -20.76 8.58 -2.05
CA LYS A 32 -20.69 9.07 -3.44
C LYS A 32 -20.05 10.46 -3.52
N ASP A 33 -20.03 11.20 -2.41
CA ASP A 33 -19.49 12.57 -2.37
C ASP A 33 -17.95 12.63 -2.55
N THR A 34 -17.28 11.47 -2.54
CA THR A 34 -15.82 11.35 -2.77
C THR A 34 -15.48 10.90 -4.20
N ASP A 35 -16.47 10.78 -5.10
CA ASP A 35 -16.21 10.35 -6.48
C ASP A 35 -15.60 11.50 -7.29
N HIS A 36 -14.32 11.35 -7.66
CA HIS A 36 -13.65 12.22 -8.61
C HIS A 36 -14.14 11.94 -10.04
N PRO A 37 -14.02 12.91 -10.97
CA PRO A 37 -14.31 12.68 -12.39
C PRO A 37 -13.53 11.47 -12.90
N LEU A 38 -14.20 10.57 -13.63
CA LEU A 38 -13.55 9.42 -14.25
C LEU A 38 -12.48 9.90 -15.23
N ALA A 39 -11.33 9.22 -15.22
CA ALA A 39 -10.30 9.47 -16.23
C ALA A 39 -10.82 9.06 -17.62
N GLU A 40 -10.35 9.76 -18.64
CA GLU A 40 -10.76 9.54 -20.03
C GLU A 40 -10.48 8.09 -20.45
N GLY A 41 -11.51 7.40 -20.97
CA GLY A 41 -11.41 6.00 -21.41
C GLY A 41 -11.77 4.92 -20.38
N ILE A 42 -12.09 5.29 -19.12
CA ILE A 42 -12.53 4.33 -18.09
C ILE A 42 -14.06 4.25 -18.04
N THR A 43 -14.61 3.04 -18.06
CA THR A 43 -16.06 2.83 -17.89
C THR A 43 -16.48 2.91 -16.42
N GLU A 44 -17.75 3.25 -16.14
CA GLU A 44 -18.29 3.24 -14.77
C GLU A 44 -18.22 1.87 -14.10
N GLU A 45 -18.30 0.79 -14.88
CA GLU A 45 -18.21 -0.57 -14.36
C GLU A 45 -16.79 -0.91 -13.89
N GLU A 46 -15.78 -0.55 -14.68
CA GLU A 46 -14.37 -0.72 -14.30
C GLU A 46 -14.04 0.11 -13.06
N ALA A 47 -14.51 1.36 -12.99
CA ALA A 47 -14.31 2.22 -11.83
C ALA A 47 -14.93 1.64 -10.55
N ARG A 48 -16.14 1.07 -10.64
CA ARG A 48 -16.78 0.35 -9.51
C ARG A 48 -15.98 -0.89 -9.12
N GLY A 49 -15.45 -1.62 -10.09
CA GLY A 49 -14.57 -2.77 -9.87
C GLY A 49 -13.32 -2.39 -9.07
N VAL A 50 -12.61 -1.35 -9.51
CA VAL A 50 -11.41 -0.81 -8.84
C VAL A 50 -11.74 -0.32 -7.43
N LYS A 51 -12.83 0.45 -7.25
CA LYS A 51 -13.26 0.96 -5.93
C LYS A 51 -13.56 -0.18 -4.96
N LYS A 52 -14.23 -1.24 -5.42
CA LYS A 52 -14.52 -2.44 -4.61
C LYS A 52 -13.24 -3.20 -4.25
N PHE A 53 -12.30 -3.32 -5.19
CA PHE A 53 -11.00 -3.92 -4.93
C PHE A 53 -10.19 -3.12 -3.92
N ALA A 54 -10.09 -1.80 -4.10
CA ALA A 54 -9.38 -0.89 -3.20
C ALA A 54 -9.95 -0.93 -1.78
N MET A 55 -11.28 -0.94 -1.63
CA MET A 55 -11.93 -1.10 -0.32
C MET A 55 -11.56 -2.42 0.34
N LYS A 56 -11.63 -3.54 -0.39
CA LYS A 56 -11.24 -4.86 0.15
C LYS A 56 -9.78 -4.88 0.57
N TRP A 57 -8.90 -4.33 -0.26
CA TRP A 57 -7.48 -4.27 0.02
C TRP A 57 -7.17 -3.40 1.24
N TYR A 58 -7.77 -2.20 1.34
CA TYR A 58 -7.66 -1.34 2.51
C TYR A 58 -8.10 -2.06 3.79
N LEU A 59 -9.27 -2.70 3.77
CA LEU A 59 -9.77 -3.45 4.92
C LEU A 59 -8.83 -4.59 5.32
N HIS A 60 -8.31 -5.36 4.35
CA HIS A 60 -7.34 -6.42 4.63
C HIS A 60 -6.08 -5.89 5.32
N MET A 61 -5.55 -4.76 4.82
CA MET A 61 -4.39 -4.11 5.41
C MET A 61 -4.68 -3.60 6.83
N GLU A 62 -5.79 -2.88 7.03
CA GLU A 62 -6.18 -2.35 8.33
C GLU A 62 -6.39 -3.47 9.36
N MET A 63 -7.16 -4.49 9.00
CA MET A 63 -7.40 -5.66 9.85
C MET A 63 -6.10 -6.37 10.23
N GLY A 64 -5.19 -6.54 9.27
CA GLY A 64 -3.88 -7.15 9.49
C GLY A 64 -2.98 -6.34 10.40
N GLU A 65 -2.90 -5.02 10.22
CA GLU A 65 -2.15 -4.14 11.14
C GLU A 65 -2.76 -4.16 12.55
N ARG A 66 -4.09 -4.17 12.65
CA ARG A 66 -4.78 -4.25 13.94
C ARG A 66 -4.48 -5.55 14.65
N TYR A 67 -4.42 -6.68 13.95
CA TYR A 67 -4.00 -7.96 14.52
C TYR A 67 -2.57 -7.90 15.06
N LEU A 68 -1.61 -7.44 14.25
CA LEU A 68 -0.19 -7.38 14.64
C LEU A 68 0.07 -6.49 15.87
N ASN A 69 -0.74 -5.43 16.03
CA ASN A 69 -0.59 -4.48 17.13
C ASN A 69 -1.46 -4.78 18.36
N LYS A 70 -2.35 -5.79 18.30
CA LYS A 70 -3.35 -6.06 19.36
C LYS A 70 -2.69 -6.31 20.71
N GLU A 71 -1.80 -7.31 20.79
CA GLU A 71 -1.15 -7.69 22.05
C GLU A 71 -0.38 -6.52 22.66
N LYS A 72 0.45 -5.83 21.84
CA LYS A 72 1.21 -4.67 22.27
C LYS A 72 0.31 -3.57 22.85
N THR A 73 -0.77 -3.22 22.14
CA THR A 73 -1.69 -2.14 22.56
C THR A 73 -2.44 -2.51 23.84
N VAL A 74 -2.89 -3.78 23.95
CA VAL A 74 -3.57 -4.27 25.16
C VAL A 74 -2.64 -4.21 26.36
N GLN A 75 -1.37 -4.63 26.22
CA GLN A 75 -0.39 -4.53 27.29
C GLN A 75 -0.10 -3.08 27.68
N GLU A 76 0.02 -2.17 26.71
CA GLU A 76 0.22 -0.73 26.98
C GLU A 76 -0.95 -0.12 27.77
N TRP A 77 -2.19 -0.49 27.44
CA TRP A 77 -3.38 -0.05 28.19
C TRP A 77 -3.41 -0.61 29.61
N MET A 78 -3.13 -1.91 29.76
CA MET A 78 -3.05 -2.57 31.07
C MET A 78 -1.96 -1.95 31.94
N GLU A 79 -0.78 -1.71 31.39
CA GLU A 79 0.33 -1.11 32.13
C GLU A 79 0.03 0.34 32.52
N THR A 80 -0.63 1.09 31.64
CA THR A 80 -1.08 2.45 31.93
C THR A 80 -2.03 2.48 33.12
N ASP A 81 -3.03 1.58 33.15
CA ASP A 81 -3.98 1.53 34.26
C ASP A 81 -3.38 0.93 35.53
N ARG A 82 -2.43 0.00 35.41
CA ARG A 82 -1.65 -0.47 36.56
C ARG A 82 -0.86 0.67 37.20
N ARG A 83 -0.15 1.47 36.40
CA ARG A 83 0.59 2.64 36.88
C ARG A 83 -0.31 3.65 37.57
N LYS A 84 -1.54 3.84 37.08
CA LYS A 84 -2.55 4.70 37.73
C LYS A 84 -2.99 4.15 39.07
N ASP A 85 -3.24 2.84 39.16
CA ASP A 85 -3.56 2.19 40.43
C ASP A 85 -2.40 2.30 41.43
N GLU A 86 -1.16 2.08 41.00
CA GLU A 86 0.03 2.22 41.83
C GLU A 86 0.24 3.66 42.31
N LEU A 87 0.07 4.65 41.42
CA LEU A 87 0.13 6.07 41.77
C LEU A 87 -0.96 6.43 42.78
N TYR A 88 -2.19 5.98 42.52
CA TYR A 88 -3.30 6.23 43.42
C TYR A 88 -3.06 5.58 44.78
N GLU A 89 -2.62 4.33 44.85
CA GLU A 89 -2.41 3.62 46.12
C GLU A 89 -1.23 4.19 46.91
N SER A 90 -0.11 4.51 46.25
CA SER A 90 1.11 5.04 46.90
C SER A 90 1.04 6.52 47.29
N ALA A 91 0.16 7.31 46.66
CA ALA A 91 0.05 8.74 46.96
C ALA A 91 -0.36 9.01 48.40
N GLN A 92 0.45 9.82 49.09
CA GLN A 92 0.23 10.29 50.45
C GLN A 92 -0.34 11.71 50.45
N ALA A 93 -1.28 11.95 51.36
CA ALA A 93 -1.87 13.27 51.54
C ALA A 93 -0.84 14.21 52.21
N PRO A 94 -0.63 15.43 51.69
CA PRO A 94 0.18 16.44 52.37
C PRO A 94 -0.23 16.66 53.84
N GLU A 95 0.75 16.78 54.72
CA GLU A 95 0.55 16.96 56.16
C GLU A 95 0.56 18.43 56.61
N ASP A 96 0.15 18.67 57.86
CA ASP A 96 0.06 19.99 58.53
C ASP A 96 -0.72 21.07 57.77
N ILE A 97 -1.66 20.68 56.91
CA ILE A 97 -2.57 21.62 56.25
C ILE A 97 -3.54 22.21 57.27
N ARG A 98 -3.67 23.55 57.29
CA ARG A 98 -4.51 24.29 58.25
C ARG A 98 -5.66 25.01 57.58
N CYS A 99 -6.77 25.12 58.31
CA CYS A 99 -7.91 25.96 57.94
C CYS A 99 -7.50 27.44 57.96
N PHE A 100 -7.87 28.21 56.94
CA PHE A 100 -7.64 29.66 56.94
C PHE A 100 -8.48 30.39 57.99
N THR A 101 -9.69 29.90 58.28
CA THR A 101 -10.64 30.54 59.18
C THR A 101 -10.32 30.26 60.64
N CYS A 102 -10.23 28.98 61.03
CA CYS A 102 -10.10 28.60 62.44
C CYS A 102 -8.73 28.02 62.82
N ARG A 103 -7.77 27.97 61.88
CA ARG A 103 -6.38 27.50 62.07
C ARG A 103 -6.20 26.05 62.57
N ASN A 104 -7.29 25.30 62.73
CA ASN A 104 -7.25 23.87 63.04
C ASN A 104 -6.63 23.07 61.88
N ARG A 105 -6.01 21.94 62.24
CA ARG A 105 -5.52 20.96 61.27
C ARG A 105 -6.68 20.36 60.50
N LEU A 106 -6.56 20.35 59.18
CA LEU A 106 -7.53 19.73 58.29
C LEU A 106 -7.25 18.23 58.17
N LYS A 107 -8.27 17.46 57.83
CA LYS A 107 -8.13 16.03 57.54
C LYS A 107 -8.50 15.77 56.08
N PRO A 108 -7.73 14.93 55.35
CA PRO A 108 -8.10 14.53 54.00
C PRO A 108 -9.37 13.68 54.10
N THR A 109 -10.41 14.06 53.36
CA THR A 109 -11.71 13.36 53.33
C THR A 109 -12.03 12.80 51.96
N PHE A 110 -11.32 13.25 50.93
CA PHE A 110 -11.51 12.80 49.56
C PHE A 110 -10.16 12.64 48.87
N LYS A 111 -10.06 11.61 48.04
CA LYS A 111 -8.88 11.25 47.26
C LYS A 111 -9.36 10.88 45.86
N GLU A 112 -8.80 11.51 44.84
CA GLU A 112 -9.16 11.29 43.45
C GLU A 112 -7.92 11.32 42.56
N LEU A 113 -7.90 10.43 41.57
CA LEU A 113 -6.90 10.50 40.50
C LEU A 113 -7.30 11.61 39.53
N TRP A 114 -6.41 12.57 39.36
CA TRP A 114 -6.59 13.74 38.52
C TRP A 114 -5.76 13.59 37.23
N SER A 115 -6.46 13.39 36.12
CA SER A 115 -5.88 13.26 34.78
C SER A 115 -6.20 14.51 33.95
N GLU A 116 -5.17 15.16 33.44
CA GLU A 116 -5.28 16.30 32.53
C GLU A 116 -4.67 15.94 31.17
N ILE A 117 -5.23 16.47 30.09
CA ILE A 117 -4.65 16.34 28.75
C ILE A 117 -3.24 16.99 28.77
N ASP A 118 -2.26 16.29 28.21
CA ASP A 118 -0.85 16.72 28.10
C ASP A 118 -0.11 16.93 29.42
N LYS A 119 -0.63 16.42 30.54
CA LYS A 119 0.04 16.47 31.85
C LYS A 119 0.13 15.08 32.48
N PRO A 120 1.13 14.83 33.34
CA PRO A 120 1.18 13.60 34.11
C PRO A 120 -0.02 13.50 35.05
N ASP A 121 -0.50 12.28 35.25
CA ASP A 121 -1.52 11.99 36.25
C ASP A 121 -1.02 12.41 37.64
N ARG A 122 -1.90 13.01 38.44
CA ARG A 122 -1.63 13.43 39.82
C ARG A 122 -2.75 12.93 40.73
N VAL A 123 -2.53 12.91 42.04
CA VAL A 123 -3.58 12.57 43.00
C VAL A 123 -3.99 13.81 43.76
N LEU A 124 -5.27 14.15 43.73
CA LEU A 124 -5.87 15.28 44.41
C LEU A 124 -6.48 14.82 45.73
N PHE A 125 -6.11 15.49 46.82
CA PHE A 125 -6.69 15.32 48.14
C PHE A 125 -7.51 16.53 48.50
N MET A 126 -8.80 16.35 48.83
CA MET A 126 -9.59 17.42 49.43
C MET A 126 -9.65 17.25 50.93
N TYR A 127 -9.62 18.39 51.62
CA TYR A 127 -9.52 18.48 53.05
C TYR A 127 -10.75 19.16 53.63
N ASP A 128 -11.34 18.52 54.65
CA ASP A 128 -12.41 19.12 55.44
C ASP A 128 -11.89 19.65 56.78
N CYS A 129 -12.42 20.80 57.15
CA CYS A 129 -12.23 21.36 58.48
C CYS A 129 -13.15 20.63 59.46
N PRO A 130 -12.67 20.16 60.63
CA PRO A 130 -13.52 19.58 61.68
C PRO A 130 -14.68 20.49 62.10
N ASN A 131 -14.47 21.81 62.02
CA ASN A 131 -15.48 22.83 62.33
C ASN A 131 -16.39 23.18 61.12
N LYS A 132 -16.31 22.43 60.02
CA LYS A 132 -17.08 22.63 58.78
C LYS A 132 -16.94 24.03 58.17
N CYS A 133 -15.79 24.67 58.36
CA CYS A 133 -15.48 25.96 57.75
C CYS A 133 -15.33 25.84 56.23
N LEU A 134 -15.80 26.85 55.50
CA LEU A 134 -15.57 27.03 54.07
C LEU A 134 -14.59 28.22 53.83
N PRO A 135 -13.88 28.25 52.69
CA PRO A 135 -13.86 27.24 51.62
C PRO A 135 -13.06 25.98 51.99
N ARG A 136 -13.42 24.86 51.37
CA ARG A 136 -12.59 23.64 51.38
C ARG A 136 -11.28 23.90 50.66
N ARG A 137 -10.24 23.14 51.03
CA ARG A 137 -8.93 23.22 50.37
C ARG A 137 -8.60 21.88 49.73
N ALA A 138 -7.93 21.91 48.60
CA ALA A 138 -7.51 20.72 47.88
C ALA A 138 -6.05 20.85 47.49
N PHE A 139 -5.29 19.76 47.61
CA PHE A 139 -3.87 19.72 47.33
C PHE A 139 -3.52 18.49 46.51
N PHE A 140 -2.60 18.65 45.59
CA PHE A 140 -2.00 17.53 44.88
C PHE A 140 -1.01 16.79 45.80
N SER A 141 -0.69 15.56 45.44
CA SER A 141 0.27 14.70 46.15
C SER A 141 1.69 15.29 46.25
N ASP A 142 2.03 16.26 45.40
CA ASP A 142 3.29 17.01 45.42
C ASP A 142 3.27 18.22 46.38
N GLY A 143 2.12 18.49 47.03
CA GLY A 143 1.91 19.62 47.92
C GLY A 143 1.41 20.89 47.25
N GLU A 144 1.25 20.92 45.92
CA GLU A 144 0.67 22.07 45.21
C GLU A 144 -0.82 22.23 45.57
N GLU A 145 -1.24 23.42 45.98
CA GLU A 145 -2.65 23.70 46.26
C GLU A 145 -3.43 23.87 44.95
N TRP A 146 -4.46 23.05 44.77
CA TRP A 146 -5.38 23.22 43.66
C TRP A 146 -6.23 24.47 43.86
N ARG A 147 -6.15 25.38 42.89
CA ARG A 147 -6.93 26.62 42.87
C ARG A 147 -7.61 26.77 41.52
N VAL A 148 -8.89 27.14 41.57
CA VAL A 148 -9.63 27.53 40.36
C VAL A 148 -8.95 28.75 39.76
N LYS A 149 -8.51 28.64 38.51
CA LYS A 149 -7.96 29.78 37.77
C LYS A 149 -9.07 30.80 37.54
N PRO A 150 -8.86 32.10 37.84
CA PRO A 150 -9.87 33.11 37.60
C PRO A 150 -10.09 33.26 36.09
N ILE A 151 -11.35 33.28 35.67
CA ILE A 151 -11.72 33.59 34.29
C ILE A 151 -11.66 35.12 34.15
N LEU A 152 -10.80 35.63 33.27
CA LEU A 152 -10.60 37.07 33.10
C LEU A 152 -11.55 37.61 32.02
N CYS A 153 -12.04 38.84 32.24
CA CYS A 153 -12.89 39.52 31.27
C CYS A 153 -12.09 39.88 30.00
N PRO A 154 -12.55 39.50 28.80
CA PRO A 154 -11.83 39.80 27.55
C PRO A 154 -11.74 41.30 27.23
N LYS A 155 -12.52 42.15 27.93
CA LYS A 155 -12.54 43.61 27.71
C LYS A 155 -11.70 44.41 28.70
N CYS A 156 -11.44 43.89 29.90
CA CYS A 156 -10.84 44.70 30.97
C CYS A 156 -10.02 43.90 32.00
N ASP A 157 -9.72 42.63 31.69
CA ASP A 157 -8.91 41.70 32.48
C ASP A 157 -9.32 41.54 33.95
N THR A 158 -10.54 41.95 34.29
CA THR A 158 -11.11 41.79 35.63
C THR A 158 -11.74 40.41 35.74
N SER A 159 -11.55 39.73 36.87
CA SER A 159 -12.17 38.42 37.12
C SER A 159 -13.68 38.46 36.93
N LEU A 160 -14.21 37.50 36.18
CA LEU A 160 -15.64 37.33 35.94
C LEU A 160 -16.29 36.58 37.10
N ASP A 161 -17.47 37.04 37.50
CA ASP A 161 -18.38 36.30 38.36
C ASP A 161 -19.08 35.22 37.54
N GLN A 162 -19.13 33.98 38.04
CA GLN A 162 -19.76 32.86 37.36
C GLN A 162 -20.98 32.38 38.14
N LYS A 163 -22.11 32.23 37.46
CA LYS A 163 -23.31 31.56 37.96
C LYS A 163 -23.64 30.39 37.07
N ALA A 164 -23.91 29.24 37.67
CA ALA A 164 -24.38 28.06 36.98
C ALA A 164 -25.83 27.78 37.40
N ASP A 165 -26.69 27.54 36.40
CA ASP A 165 -28.06 27.06 36.58
C ASP A 165 -28.18 25.72 35.87
N ASP A 166 -28.53 24.68 36.62
CA ASP A 166 -28.65 23.31 36.12
C ASP A 166 -30.06 22.80 36.38
N ASN A 167 -30.76 22.47 35.29
CA ASN A 167 -32.13 21.96 35.35
C ASN A 167 -32.21 20.46 35.03
N GLY A 168 -31.08 19.76 34.94
CA GLY A 168 -31.00 18.33 34.61
C GLY A 168 -31.05 18.00 33.12
N GLU A 169 -31.58 18.89 32.27
CA GLU A 169 -31.53 18.75 30.80
C GLU A 169 -30.40 19.57 30.17
N LYS A 170 -30.03 20.68 30.81
CA LYS A 170 -28.96 21.56 30.39
C LYS A 170 -28.35 22.32 31.55
N LEU A 171 -27.07 22.62 31.40
CA LEU A 171 -26.29 23.48 32.27
C LEU A 171 -26.08 24.82 31.57
N ILE A 172 -26.61 25.90 32.14
CA ILE A 172 -26.39 27.27 31.69
C ILE A 172 -25.36 27.91 32.61
N THR A 173 -24.20 28.26 32.07
CA THR A 173 -23.15 28.99 32.79
C THR A 173 -23.13 30.43 32.32
N THR A 174 -23.53 31.37 33.19
CA THR A 174 -23.45 32.81 32.92
C THR A 174 -22.23 33.41 33.60
N ARG A 175 -21.41 34.13 32.84
CA ARG A 175 -20.22 34.85 33.31
C ARG A 175 -20.46 36.36 33.18
N THR A 176 -20.35 37.11 34.28
CA THR A 176 -20.59 38.56 34.31
C THR A 176 -19.37 39.32 34.84
N CYS A 177 -19.02 40.43 34.20
CA CYS A 177 -17.99 41.35 34.65
C CYS A 177 -18.59 42.50 35.44
N SER A 178 -18.25 42.59 36.72
CA SER A 178 -18.67 43.69 37.60
C SER A 178 -18.13 45.07 37.21
N LYS A 179 -17.01 45.14 36.47
CA LYS A 179 -16.35 46.40 36.09
C LYS A 179 -16.88 47.02 34.80
N CYS A 180 -17.11 46.22 33.77
CA CYS A 180 -17.49 46.72 32.44
C CYS A 180 -18.86 46.25 31.95
N GLY A 181 -19.60 45.49 32.78
CA GLY A 181 -20.93 44.98 32.44
C GLY A 181 -20.95 43.90 31.36
N TYR A 182 -19.79 43.36 30.97
CA TYR A 182 -19.72 42.23 30.05
C TYR A 182 -20.47 41.02 30.62
N SER A 183 -21.31 40.38 29.80
CA SER A 183 -22.02 39.16 30.16
C SER A 183 -21.95 38.17 29.01
N GLU A 184 -21.66 36.91 29.31
CA GLU A 184 -21.63 35.80 28.37
C GLU A 184 -22.33 34.60 29.02
N SER A 185 -23.12 33.86 28.24
CA SER A 185 -23.79 32.65 28.71
C SER A 185 -23.49 31.49 27.79
N ASP A 186 -22.90 30.43 28.35
CA ASP A 186 -22.66 29.17 27.67
C ASP A 186 -23.76 28.16 28.06
N GLU A 187 -24.40 27.55 27.06
CA GLU A 187 -25.41 26.51 27.26
C GLU A 187 -24.83 25.15 26.85
N MET A 188 -24.77 24.23 27.81
CA MET A 188 -24.39 22.85 27.58
C MET A 188 -25.61 21.95 27.76
N VAL A 189 -26.13 21.38 26.67
CA VAL A 189 -27.25 20.45 26.71
C VAL A 189 -26.74 19.06 27.07
N TRP A 190 -27.30 18.45 28.12
CA TRP A 190 -27.01 17.08 28.51
C TRP A 190 -27.61 16.12 27.49
N LYS A 191 -26.83 15.79 26.46
CA LYS A 191 -27.16 14.64 25.60
C LYS A 191 -26.81 13.38 26.36
N HIS A 192 -27.76 12.82 27.08
CA HIS A 192 -27.69 11.41 27.42
C HIS A 192 -27.56 10.66 26.10
N LYS A 193 -26.38 10.07 25.84
CA LYS A 193 -26.31 8.95 24.90
C LYS A 193 -27.36 7.98 25.42
N LYS A 194 -28.49 7.85 24.71
CA LYS A 194 -29.29 6.63 24.81
C LYS A 194 -28.26 5.50 24.78
N ASP A 195 -28.28 4.62 25.78
CA ASP A 195 -27.53 3.38 25.72
C ASP A 195 -27.67 2.88 24.29
N GLU A 196 -26.57 2.94 23.54
CA GLU A 196 -26.55 2.47 22.18
C GLU A 196 -27.01 1.02 22.32
N GLY A 197 -28.24 0.76 21.85
CA GLY A 197 -28.87 -0.55 22.03
C GLY A 197 -27.88 -1.63 21.63
N ILE A 198 -27.91 -2.77 22.32
CA ILE A 198 -27.03 -3.92 22.06
C ILE A 198 -26.81 -4.04 20.55
N ASP A 199 -25.57 -3.81 20.09
CA ASP A 199 -25.25 -3.89 18.68
C ASP A 199 -25.33 -5.35 18.26
N GLU A 200 -26.49 -5.73 17.73
CA GLU A 200 -26.80 -7.09 17.28
C GLU A 200 -25.84 -7.59 16.20
N ASN A 201 -25.16 -6.68 15.50
CA ASN A 201 -24.20 -7.01 14.46
C ASN A 201 -22.76 -7.04 14.97
N PHE A 202 -22.49 -6.65 16.22
CA PHE A 202 -21.13 -6.60 16.74
C PHE A 202 -20.42 -7.96 16.66
N ALA A 203 -21.08 -9.05 17.06
CA ALA A 203 -20.48 -10.38 17.02
C ALA A 203 -20.10 -10.79 15.58
N LYS A 204 -21.01 -10.54 14.62
CA LYS A 204 -20.77 -10.84 13.19
C LYS A 204 -19.65 -9.98 12.62
N ASP A 205 -19.62 -8.70 12.95
CA ASP A 205 -18.59 -7.78 12.46
C ASP A 205 -17.24 -8.01 13.14
N ARG A 206 -17.23 -8.43 14.41
CA ARG A 206 -16.02 -8.85 15.10
C ARG A 206 -15.42 -10.06 14.41
N ASP A 207 -16.21 -11.11 14.16
CA ASP A 207 -15.73 -12.32 13.49
C ASP A 207 -15.29 -12.05 12.03
N ARG A 208 -15.79 -10.97 11.42
CA ARG A 208 -15.40 -10.53 10.07
C ARG A 208 -14.15 -9.65 10.04
N PHE A 209 -13.99 -8.74 11.00
CA PHE A 209 -12.95 -7.71 10.98
C PHE A 209 -11.78 -8.02 11.91
N CYS A 210 -11.96 -8.85 12.93
CA CYS A 210 -10.88 -9.27 13.82
C CYS A 210 -10.32 -10.59 13.29
N MET A 211 -9.13 -10.54 12.70
CA MET A 211 -8.48 -11.71 12.14
C MET A 211 -8.23 -12.78 13.21
N THR A 212 -8.36 -14.03 12.79
CA THR A 212 -7.88 -15.18 13.57
C THR A 212 -6.35 -15.26 13.54
N ASP A 213 -5.77 -16.07 14.44
CA ASP A 213 -4.32 -16.26 14.49
C ASP A 213 -3.73 -16.82 13.19
N GLU A 214 -4.49 -17.68 12.49
CA GLU A 214 -4.06 -18.25 11.21
C GLU A 214 -4.04 -17.19 10.11
N GLU A 215 -5.11 -16.40 9.99
CA GLU A 215 -5.21 -15.31 9.03
C GLU A 215 -4.17 -14.21 9.30
N GLY A 216 -3.97 -13.89 10.58
CA GLY A 216 -3.00 -12.89 11.00
C GLY A 216 -1.54 -13.29 10.72
N LYS A 217 -1.18 -14.57 10.93
CA LYS A 217 0.14 -15.09 10.54
C LYS A 217 0.35 -15.04 9.03
N LYS A 218 -0.66 -15.43 8.26
CA LYS A 218 -0.61 -15.33 6.80
C LYS A 218 -0.42 -13.88 6.34
N PHE A 219 -1.15 -12.94 6.92
CA PHE A 219 -0.96 -11.52 6.66
C PHE A 219 0.46 -11.05 7.00
N GLN A 220 1.03 -11.52 8.10
CA GLN A 220 2.40 -11.20 8.49
C GLN A 220 3.43 -11.62 7.43
N GLU A 221 3.28 -12.83 6.89
CA GLU A 221 4.12 -13.35 5.80
C GLU A 221 3.91 -12.56 4.50
N GLU A 222 2.66 -12.27 4.13
CA GLU A 222 2.31 -11.43 2.98
C GLU A 222 2.96 -10.04 3.08
N LYS A 223 2.86 -9.40 4.25
CA LYS A 223 3.47 -8.09 4.54
C LYS A 223 4.99 -8.14 4.44
N TRP A 224 5.62 -9.18 4.98
CA TRP A 224 7.07 -9.37 4.87
C TRP A 224 7.50 -9.49 3.40
N ASN A 225 6.80 -10.31 2.62
CA ASN A 225 7.07 -10.50 1.20
C ASN A 225 6.93 -9.19 0.41
N LEU A 226 5.85 -8.42 0.65
CA LEU A 226 5.65 -7.11 0.05
C LEU A 226 6.78 -6.12 0.39
N GLN A 227 7.26 -6.12 1.63
CA GLN A 227 8.38 -5.29 2.05
C GLN A 227 9.69 -5.68 1.34
N GLN A 228 9.94 -6.97 1.10
CA GLN A 228 11.11 -7.40 0.34
C GLN A 228 11.00 -6.98 -1.13
N ILE A 229 9.83 -7.15 -1.75
CA ILE A 229 9.59 -6.71 -3.13
C ILE A 229 9.80 -5.20 -3.25
N ALA A 230 9.28 -4.41 -2.29
CA ALA A 230 9.48 -2.95 -2.28
C ALA A 230 10.97 -2.57 -2.27
N LYS A 231 11.77 -3.23 -1.42
CA LYS A 231 13.23 -3.02 -1.40
C LYS A 231 13.88 -3.35 -2.74
N PHE A 232 13.53 -4.47 -3.36
CA PHE A 232 14.06 -4.82 -4.68
C PHE A 232 13.68 -3.80 -5.76
N VAL A 233 12.45 -3.28 -5.72
CA VAL A 233 12.00 -2.23 -6.65
C VAL A 233 12.79 -0.94 -6.44
N ASP A 234 13.04 -0.54 -5.19
CA ASP A 234 13.81 0.67 -4.88
C ASP A 234 15.28 0.51 -5.31
N GLU A 235 15.90 -0.64 -5.05
CA GLU A 235 17.25 -0.96 -5.55
C GLU A 235 17.32 -0.92 -7.09
N TRP A 236 16.28 -1.40 -7.77
CA TRP A 236 16.22 -1.40 -9.22
C TRP A 236 16.08 0.01 -9.79
N LYS A 237 15.18 0.83 -9.22
CA LYS A 237 15.03 2.25 -9.59
C LYS A 237 16.32 3.03 -9.41
N GLU A 238 17.06 2.77 -8.34
CA GLU A 238 18.31 3.47 -8.08
C GLU A 238 19.40 3.08 -9.10
N LYS A 239 19.48 1.79 -9.47
CA LYS A 239 20.36 1.33 -10.55
C LYS A 239 20.01 1.97 -11.89
N ASP A 240 18.72 2.12 -12.20
CA ASP A 240 18.30 2.75 -13.46
C ASP A 240 18.62 4.24 -13.50
N LYS A 241 18.43 4.99 -12.39
CA LYS A 241 18.90 6.38 -12.30
C LYS A 241 20.40 6.52 -12.53
N VAL A 242 21.21 5.65 -11.90
CA VAL A 242 22.67 5.65 -12.09
C VAL A 242 23.03 5.38 -13.55
N ARG A 243 22.29 4.48 -14.23
CA ARG A 243 22.49 4.23 -15.67
C ARG A 243 22.12 5.44 -16.51
N GLU A 244 21.00 6.10 -16.22
CA GLU A 244 20.58 7.32 -16.91
C GLU A 244 21.61 8.45 -16.75
N GLU A 245 22.16 8.64 -15.55
CA GLU A 245 23.23 9.63 -15.30
C GLU A 245 24.53 9.28 -16.04
N LYS A 246 24.95 8.00 -16.01
CA LYS A 246 26.11 7.53 -16.79
C LYS A 246 25.89 7.71 -18.30
N LEU A 247 24.67 7.51 -18.80
CA LEU A 247 24.32 7.72 -20.20
C LEU A 247 24.34 9.21 -20.58
N LYS A 248 23.89 10.11 -19.69
CA LYS A 248 24.03 11.56 -19.89
C LYS A 248 25.51 11.99 -19.98
N ALA A 249 26.38 11.39 -19.17
CA ALA A 249 27.82 11.64 -19.22
C ALA A 249 28.50 11.00 -20.44
N ASN A 250 27.98 9.86 -20.92
CA ASN A 250 28.52 9.09 -22.03
C ASN A 250 27.44 8.85 -23.10
N PRO A 251 27.09 9.87 -23.91
CA PRO A 251 25.95 9.80 -24.83
C PRO A 251 26.10 8.74 -25.93
N LYS A 252 27.32 8.27 -26.21
CA LYS A 252 27.59 7.17 -27.15
C LYS A 252 27.41 5.77 -26.53
N GLY A 253 27.14 5.71 -25.23
CA GLY A 253 27.08 4.47 -24.47
C GLY A 253 28.35 4.18 -23.65
N PHE A 254 28.28 3.14 -22.84
CA PHE A 254 29.33 2.72 -21.92
C PHE A 254 29.20 1.22 -21.59
N HIS A 255 30.25 0.64 -21.01
CA HIS A 255 30.23 -0.73 -20.47
C HIS A 255 29.50 -0.76 -19.12
N LEU A 256 28.61 -1.72 -18.95
CA LEU A 256 27.99 -2.03 -17.66
C LEU A 256 28.90 -2.90 -16.81
N ASP A 257 28.96 -2.56 -15.52
CA ASP A 257 29.61 -3.34 -14.50
C ASP A 257 28.82 -4.65 -14.25
N GLY A 258 29.52 -5.79 -14.22
CA GLY A 258 28.94 -7.11 -13.92
C GLY A 258 28.86 -8.09 -15.09
N VAL A 259 28.24 -9.25 -14.83
CA VAL A 259 28.10 -10.37 -15.78
C VAL A 259 26.64 -10.82 -15.88
N GLY A 260 26.31 -11.52 -16.96
CA GLY A 260 24.99 -12.17 -17.10
C GLY A 260 23.89 -11.28 -17.66
N TYR A 261 24.22 -10.11 -18.21
CA TYR A 261 23.27 -9.38 -19.06
C TYR A 261 23.01 -10.15 -20.35
N ARG A 262 21.87 -9.90 -20.99
CA ARG A 262 21.53 -10.46 -22.30
C ARG A 262 21.58 -9.36 -23.35
N CYS A 263 22.22 -9.64 -24.48
CA CYS A 263 22.19 -8.76 -25.63
C CYS A 263 20.76 -8.66 -26.16
N ALA A 264 20.24 -7.46 -26.40
CA ALA A 264 18.89 -7.25 -26.92
C ALA A 264 18.71 -7.71 -28.38
N ILE A 265 19.80 -8.01 -29.09
CA ILE A 265 19.77 -8.41 -30.51
C ILE A 265 19.95 -9.92 -30.67
N CYS A 266 21.03 -10.49 -30.09
CA CYS A 266 21.32 -11.92 -30.24
C CYS A 266 20.82 -12.78 -29.06
N HIS A 267 20.36 -12.15 -27.97
CA HIS A 267 19.96 -12.80 -26.71
C HIS A 267 21.04 -13.64 -26.01
N ASP A 268 22.26 -13.68 -26.54
CA ASP A 268 23.40 -14.30 -25.88
C ASP A 268 23.73 -13.56 -24.56
N SER A 269 24.21 -14.33 -23.59
CA SER A 269 24.73 -13.79 -22.35
C SER A 269 26.04 -13.04 -22.59
N THR A 270 26.12 -11.79 -22.15
CA THR A 270 27.33 -10.99 -22.21
C THR A 270 28.28 -11.36 -21.06
N LYS A 271 29.53 -11.68 -21.40
CA LYS A 271 30.61 -11.85 -20.40
C LYS A 271 31.03 -10.50 -19.83
N GLU A 272 31.83 -10.52 -18.77
CA GLU A 272 32.42 -9.31 -18.21
C GLU A 272 33.22 -8.56 -19.28
N GLY A 273 32.98 -7.26 -19.42
CA GLY A 273 33.60 -6.43 -20.47
C GLY A 273 33.04 -6.63 -21.88
N ASP A 274 32.23 -7.66 -22.14
CA ASP A 274 31.62 -7.94 -23.46
C ASP A 274 30.16 -7.47 -23.53
N ASN A 275 29.89 -6.29 -22.97
CA ASN A 275 28.59 -5.65 -23.01
C ASN A 275 28.74 -4.16 -23.34
N TRP A 276 27.74 -3.59 -24.00
CA TRP A 276 27.65 -2.17 -24.33
C TRP A 276 26.23 -1.71 -24.07
N TYR A 277 26.06 -0.59 -23.39
CA TYR A 277 24.77 0.01 -23.09
C TYR A 277 24.71 1.44 -23.61
N ASP A 278 23.66 1.76 -24.37
CA ASP A 278 23.35 3.09 -24.89
C ASP A 278 21.84 3.36 -24.85
N GLU A 279 21.37 4.40 -25.53
CA GLU A 279 19.94 4.76 -25.59
C GLU A 279 19.01 3.69 -26.20
N PHE A 280 19.56 2.74 -26.95
CA PHE A 280 18.83 1.64 -27.57
C PHE A 280 18.84 0.37 -26.70
N GLY A 281 19.60 0.34 -25.61
CA GLY A 281 19.64 -0.77 -24.66
C GLY A 281 20.95 -1.57 -24.68
N ILE A 282 20.94 -2.71 -23.98
CA ILE A 282 22.13 -3.54 -23.75
C ILE A 282 22.42 -4.41 -24.98
N LYS A 283 23.69 -4.45 -25.42
CA LYS A 283 24.20 -5.25 -26.53
C LYS A 283 25.49 -5.95 -26.14
N CYS A 284 25.85 -7.04 -26.83
CA CYS A 284 27.22 -7.55 -26.81
C CYS A 284 28.11 -6.70 -27.73
N LEU A 285 29.44 -6.77 -27.59
CA LEU A 285 30.34 -5.96 -28.43
C LEU A 285 30.30 -6.35 -29.89
N VAL A 286 29.97 -7.60 -30.19
CA VAL A 286 29.81 -8.08 -31.58
C VAL A 286 28.63 -7.37 -32.25
N CYS A 287 27.46 -7.33 -31.58
CA CYS A 287 26.29 -6.63 -32.09
C CYS A 287 26.48 -5.10 -32.10
N GLN A 288 27.18 -4.54 -31.10
CA GLN A 288 27.54 -3.12 -31.13
C GLN A 288 28.41 -2.79 -32.34
N LYS A 289 29.45 -3.60 -32.60
CA LYS A 289 30.31 -3.42 -33.76
C LYS A 289 29.53 -3.51 -35.07
N ALA A 290 28.58 -4.43 -35.18
CA ALA A 290 27.74 -4.57 -36.36
C ALA A 290 26.87 -3.32 -36.62
N ILE A 291 26.44 -2.63 -35.55
CA ILE A 291 25.77 -1.34 -35.64
C ILE A 291 26.74 -0.25 -36.09
N ASP A 292 27.92 -0.18 -35.47
CA ASP A 292 28.95 0.81 -35.80
C ASP A 292 29.43 0.69 -37.27
N ASP A 293 29.53 -0.55 -37.77
CA ASP A 293 29.90 -0.87 -39.15
C ASP A 293 28.71 -0.69 -40.15
N GLY A 294 27.49 -0.43 -39.64
CA GLY A 294 26.29 -0.24 -40.44
C GLY A 294 25.71 -1.52 -41.05
N GLU A 295 26.08 -2.70 -40.55
CA GLU A 295 25.51 -3.99 -40.97
C GLU A 295 24.02 -4.08 -40.59
N ILE A 296 23.67 -3.57 -39.42
CA ILE A 296 22.32 -3.53 -38.85
C ILE A 296 22.04 -2.18 -38.16
N PRO A 297 20.77 -1.70 -38.11
CA PRO A 297 20.43 -0.47 -37.42
C PRO A 297 20.39 -0.63 -35.90
N ALA A 298 20.75 0.43 -35.17
CA ALA A 298 20.74 0.44 -33.70
C ALA A 298 19.34 0.25 -33.09
N SER A 299 18.30 0.68 -33.81
CA SER A 299 16.91 0.58 -33.39
C SER A 299 16.45 -0.86 -33.13
N LEU A 300 17.11 -1.87 -33.72
CA LEU A 300 16.76 -3.28 -33.49
C LEU A 300 16.93 -3.71 -32.03
N ALA A 301 17.82 -3.07 -31.27
CA ALA A 301 18.00 -3.35 -29.84
C ALA A 301 16.84 -2.83 -28.98
N LYS A 302 16.07 -1.85 -29.48
CA LYS A 302 14.94 -1.23 -28.79
C LYS A 302 13.59 -1.78 -29.26
N ASP A 303 13.49 -2.08 -30.56
CA ASP A 303 12.26 -2.55 -31.20
C ASP A 303 12.44 -3.98 -31.73
N GLU A 304 12.30 -4.95 -30.83
CA GLU A 304 12.39 -6.37 -31.13
C GLU A 304 11.26 -6.84 -32.08
N ASP A 305 10.14 -6.11 -32.16
CA ASP A 305 9.03 -6.45 -33.05
C ASP A 305 9.31 -6.14 -34.53
N SER A 306 10.36 -5.37 -34.81
CA SER A 306 10.73 -4.96 -36.17
C SER A 306 11.46 -6.02 -36.99
N TRP A 307 11.85 -7.16 -36.40
CA TRP A 307 12.62 -8.21 -37.05
C TRP A 307 12.31 -9.59 -36.46
N TYR A 308 12.49 -10.66 -37.23
CA TYR A 308 12.41 -12.03 -36.73
C TYR A 308 13.79 -12.63 -36.53
N SER A 309 13.97 -13.37 -35.46
CA SER A 309 15.08 -14.33 -35.32
C SER A 309 14.76 -15.63 -36.07
N LYS A 310 15.80 -16.43 -36.33
CA LYS A 310 15.63 -17.80 -36.82
C LYS A 310 14.74 -18.67 -35.92
N PHE A 311 14.85 -18.49 -34.60
CA PHE A 311 14.03 -19.21 -33.64
C PHE A 311 12.56 -18.83 -33.80
N GLU A 312 12.26 -17.55 -33.94
CA GLU A 312 10.89 -17.06 -34.12
C GLU A 312 10.28 -17.50 -35.44
N LEU A 313 11.06 -17.50 -36.53
CA LEU A 313 10.58 -18.06 -37.81
C LEU A 313 10.19 -19.54 -37.68
N ASP A 314 10.97 -20.33 -36.94
CA ASP A 314 10.59 -21.72 -36.62
C ASP A 314 9.37 -21.76 -35.69
N HIS A 315 9.34 -20.94 -34.66
CA HIS A 315 8.25 -20.93 -33.68
C HIS A 315 6.89 -20.61 -34.34
N TYR A 316 6.83 -19.48 -35.06
CA TYR A 316 5.59 -18.95 -35.64
C TYR A 316 5.18 -19.62 -36.95
N PHE A 317 6.12 -20.04 -37.79
CA PHE A 317 5.83 -20.58 -39.13
C PHE A 317 6.28 -22.03 -39.32
N ASN A 318 6.83 -22.67 -38.29
CA ASN A 318 7.40 -24.02 -38.37
C ASN A 318 8.51 -24.14 -39.44
N LEU A 319 9.21 -23.03 -39.71
CA LEU A 319 10.22 -22.92 -40.75
C LEU A 319 11.57 -23.50 -40.27
N LYS A 320 11.75 -24.80 -40.48
CA LYS A 320 12.98 -25.50 -40.05
C LYS A 320 14.23 -25.00 -40.77
N GLY A 321 15.36 -25.06 -40.07
CA GLY A 321 16.65 -24.54 -40.54
C GLY A 321 17.11 -24.98 -41.95
N PRO A 322 16.89 -26.22 -42.40
CA PRO A 322 17.21 -26.61 -43.80
C PRO A 322 16.38 -25.84 -44.84
N VAL A 323 15.08 -25.65 -44.58
CA VAL A 323 14.16 -24.93 -45.47
C VAL A 323 14.49 -23.44 -45.47
N LEU A 324 14.73 -22.85 -44.29
CA LEU A 324 15.14 -21.46 -44.18
C LEU A 324 16.45 -21.19 -44.95
N ARG A 325 17.46 -22.05 -44.83
CA ARG A 325 18.71 -21.93 -45.61
C ARG A 325 18.47 -22.00 -47.12
N LYS A 326 17.53 -22.86 -47.56
CA LYS A 326 17.13 -22.93 -48.97
C LYS A 326 16.48 -21.62 -49.42
N TRP A 327 15.54 -21.07 -48.64
CA TRP A 327 14.86 -19.81 -48.95
C TRP A 327 15.82 -18.63 -49.02
N ILE A 328 16.81 -18.58 -48.12
CA ILE A 328 17.88 -17.56 -48.18
C ILE A 328 18.70 -17.70 -49.46
N LYS A 329 19.12 -18.93 -49.81
CA LYS A 329 19.90 -19.19 -51.03
C LYS A 329 19.13 -18.85 -52.32
N GLU A 330 17.82 -19.07 -52.31
CA GLU A 330 16.92 -18.75 -53.43
C GLU A 330 16.50 -17.28 -53.46
N GLY A 331 16.90 -16.47 -52.47
CA GLY A 331 16.55 -15.06 -52.38
C GLY A 331 15.08 -14.79 -52.03
N ILE A 332 14.36 -15.80 -51.52
CA ILE A 332 12.95 -15.71 -51.11
C ILE A 332 12.82 -14.83 -49.87
N ILE A 333 13.74 -14.99 -48.92
CA ILE A 333 13.81 -14.21 -47.68
C ILE A 333 15.22 -13.62 -47.54
N LYS A 334 15.30 -12.36 -47.13
CA LYS A 334 16.56 -11.63 -47.01
C LYS A 334 17.01 -11.57 -45.55
N PRO A 335 18.13 -12.22 -45.17
CA PRO A 335 18.72 -12.07 -43.85
C PRO A 335 19.68 -10.88 -43.80
N ARG A 336 19.78 -10.25 -42.63
CA ARG A 336 20.94 -9.48 -42.18
C ARG A 336 21.80 -10.41 -41.32
N VAL A 337 23.04 -10.61 -41.73
CA VAL A 337 23.97 -11.53 -41.05
C VAL A 337 25.00 -10.71 -40.30
N VAL A 338 25.00 -10.83 -38.98
CA VAL A 338 26.05 -10.27 -38.13
C VAL A 338 27.16 -11.30 -38.00
N SER A 339 28.39 -10.91 -38.37
CA SER A 339 29.54 -11.79 -38.26
C SER A 339 30.21 -11.71 -36.88
N HIS A 340 30.76 -12.82 -36.38
CA HIS A 340 31.54 -12.79 -35.14
C HIS A 340 32.98 -12.32 -35.43
N TYR A 341 33.18 -11.01 -35.54
CA TYR A 341 34.48 -10.40 -35.91
C TYR A 341 35.03 -10.95 -37.24
N GLY A 342 34.17 -11.11 -38.25
CA GLY A 342 34.53 -11.69 -39.55
C GLY A 342 34.69 -13.22 -39.56
N LYS A 343 34.45 -13.90 -38.42
CA LYS A 343 34.56 -15.37 -38.30
C LYS A 343 33.20 -16.01 -38.04
N GLY A 344 32.59 -16.55 -39.09
CA GLY A 344 31.30 -17.23 -38.96
C GLY A 344 30.15 -16.29 -38.63
N VAL A 345 28.98 -16.88 -38.39
CA VAL A 345 27.72 -16.17 -38.16
C VAL A 345 27.49 -16.04 -36.65
N HIS A 346 27.33 -14.81 -36.17
CA HIS A 346 26.92 -14.54 -34.79
C HIS A 346 25.40 -14.60 -34.65
N VAL A 347 24.67 -13.86 -35.49
CA VAL A 347 23.20 -13.89 -35.53
C VAL A 347 22.69 -13.58 -36.94
N GLU A 348 21.55 -14.19 -37.30
CA GLU A 348 20.80 -13.90 -38.52
C GLU A 348 19.49 -13.23 -38.14
N LEU A 349 19.28 -11.99 -38.59
CA LEU A 349 18.08 -11.20 -38.35
C LEU A 349 17.29 -11.05 -39.64
N PHE A 350 15.97 -11.20 -39.57
CA PHE A 350 15.08 -11.05 -40.73
C PHE A 350 14.20 -9.83 -40.51
N LEU A 351 14.72 -8.67 -40.91
CA LEU A 351 14.05 -7.39 -40.72
C LEU A 351 12.77 -7.33 -41.53
N LEU A 352 11.70 -6.83 -40.91
CA LEU A 352 10.44 -6.58 -41.61
C LEU A 352 10.62 -5.59 -42.75
N GLU A 353 11.49 -4.59 -42.60
CA GLU A 353 11.72 -3.61 -43.66
C GLU A 353 12.36 -4.17 -44.93
N ASP A 354 13.22 -5.18 -44.80
CA ASP A 354 13.84 -5.87 -45.94
C ASP A 354 12.87 -6.90 -46.56
N ASN A 355 11.81 -7.29 -45.83
CA ASN A 355 10.90 -8.38 -46.15
C ASN A 355 9.41 -7.97 -46.05
N LYS A 356 9.06 -6.69 -46.29
CA LYS A 356 7.74 -6.09 -45.98
C LYS A 356 6.54 -6.83 -46.57
N GLU A 357 6.68 -7.31 -47.80
CA GLU A 357 5.63 -8.06 -48.51
C GLU A 357 5.64 -9.56 -48.20
N PHE A 358 6.67 -10.04 -47.51
CA PHE A 358 6.88 -11.45 -47.26
C PHE A 358 6.51 -11.82 -45.82
N LEU A 359 7.09 -11.13 -44.83
CA LEU A 359 6.88 -11.41 -43.40
C LEU A 359 5.78 -10.50 -42.82
N PRO A 360 4.80 -11.07 -42.09
CA PRO A 360 3.81 -10.28 -41.38
C PRO A 360 4.41 -9.64 -40.11
N PRO A 361 3.82 -8.55 -39.59
CA PRO A 361 4.12 -8.05 -38.25
C PRO A 361 3.91 -9.12 -37.18
N LYS A 362 4.77 -9.15 -36.13
CA LYS A 362 4.71 -10.17 -35.06
C LYS A 362 3.35 -10.28 -34.39
N LYS A 363 2.67 -9.13 -34.19
CA LYS A 363 1.33 -9.06 -33.59
C LYS A 363 0.28 -9.93 -34.27
N LEU A 364 0.43 -10.20 -35.58
CA LEU A 364 -0.50 -11.08 -36.30
C LEU A 364 -0.25 -12.57 -36.01
N VAL A 365 0.95 -12.94 -35.57
CA VAL A 365 1.37 -14.34 -35.38
C VAL A 365 1.62 -14.70 -33.91
N GLU A 366 1.15 -13.86 -32.98
CA GLU A 366 1.27 -14.12 -31.55
C GLU A 366 0.51 -15.38 -31.11
N SER A 367 1.22 -16.23 -30.37
CA SER A 367 0.64 -17.40 -29.72
C SER A 367 -0.33 -16.97 -28.61
N ARG A 368 -1.37 -17.78 -28.37
CA ARG A 368 -2.38 -17.51 -27.33
C ARG A 368 -2.30 -18.57 -26.23
N SER A 369 -2.46 -18.14 -24.98
CA SER A 369 -2.61 -19.07 -23.85
C SER A 369 -4.02 -19.65 -23.84
N VAL A 370 -4.11 -20.97 -23.91
CA VAL A 370 -5.35 -21.74 -23.80
C VAL A 370 -5.39 -22.43 -22.46
N LYS A 371 -6.58 -22.42 -21.85
CA LYS A 371 -6.86 -23.09 -20.59
C LYS A 371 -7.43 -24.48 -20.86
N THR A 372 -6.76 -25.52 -20.38
CA THR A 372 -7.17 -26.92 -20.50
C THR A 372 -7.37 -27.52 -19.12
N ARG A 373 -8.52 -28.16 -18.87
CA ARG A 373 -8.81 -28.80 -17.58
C ARG A 373 -8.45 -30.28 -17.65
N LYS A 374 -7.54 -30.74 -16.79
CA LYS A 374 -7.13 -32.15 -16.67
C LYS A 374 -7.05 -32.55 -15.20
N ASP A 375 -7.70 -33.65 -14.84
CA ASP A 375 -7.78 -34.18 -13.46
C ASP A 375 -8.31 -33.15 -12.44
N GLY A 376 -9.30 -32.35 -12.87
CA GLY A 376 -9.91 -31.31 -12.03
C GLY A 376 -9.06 -30.05 -11.83
N LYS A 377 -7.81 -30.03 -12.31
CA LYS A 377 -6.90 -28.86 -12.27
C LYS A 377 -6.85 -28.14 -13.62
N ASP A 378 -6.68 -26.83 -13.55
CA ASP A 378 -6.53 -25.97 -14.72
C ASP A 378 -5.05 -25.89 -15.12
N TRP A 379 -4.77 -26.19 -16.39
CA TRP A 379 -3.46 -26.05 -17.03
C TRP A 379 -3.54 -24.98 -18.10
N PHE A 380 -2.48 -24.19 -18.26
CA PHE A 380 -2.37 -23.21 -19.34
C PHE A 380 -1.30 -23.68 -20.32
N THR A 381 -1.67 -23.88 -21.58
CA THR A 381 -0.75 -24.20 -22.67
C THR A 381 -0.70 -23.04 -23.65
N THR A 382 0.49 -22.77 -24.19
CA THR A 382 0.64 -21.77 -25.25
C THR A 382 0.44 -22.45 -26.58
N GLU A 383 -0.59 -22.02 -27.30
CA GLU A 383 -0.99 -22.56 -28.59
C GLU A 383 -0.68 -21.56 -29.70
N LYS A 384 -0.30 -22.08 -30.86
CA LYS A 384 0.16 -21.25 -31.99
C LYS A 384 -1.01 -20.50 -32.63
N TRP A 385 -0.73 -19.31 -33.16
CA TRP A 385 -1.72 -18.40 -33.74
C TRP A 385 -2.66 -19.07 -34.76
N TYR A 386 -2.13 -19.92 -35.64
CA TYR A 386 -2.87 -20.61 -36.71
C TYR A 386 -3.87 -21.67 -36.21
N ARG A 387 -3.98 -21.92 -34.90
CA ARG A 387 -5.06 -22.74 -34.32
C ARG A 387 -6.36 -21.95 -34.08
N PHE A 388 -6.30 -20.62 -34.11
CA PHE A 388 -7.42 -19.75 -33.73
C PHE A 388 -7.99 -18.94 -34.88
N VAL A 389 -7.29 -18.90 -36.00
CA VAL A 389 -7.63 -18.11 -37.18
C VAL A 389 -7.32 -18.92 -38.42
N ASP A 390 -8.06 -18.70 -39.50
CA ASP A 390 -7.72 -19.23 -40.81
C ASP A 390 -6.42 -18.56 -41.30
N PRO A 391 -5.32 -19.30 -41.49
CA PRO A 391 -4.04 -18.72 -41.91
C PRO A 391 -4.11 -17.97 -43.24
N TYR A 392 -4.95 -18.41 -44.19
CA TYR A 392 -5.04 -17.82 -45.51
C TYR A 392 -5.73 -16.45 -45.51
N GLU A 393 -6.80 -16.31 -44.73
CA GLU A 393 -7.48 -15.02 -44.55
C GLU A 393 -6.72 -14.09 -43.59
N HIS A 394 -6.15 -14.64 -42.52
CA HIS A 394 -5.49 -13.85 -41.48
C HIS A 394 -4.17 -13.22 -41.91
N LEU A 395 -3.37 -13.93 -42.73
CA LEU A 395 -2.13 -13.41 -43.30
C LEU A 395 -2.27 -13.01 -44.78
N LYS A 396 -3.49 -12.72 -45.23
CA LYS A 396 -3.76 -12.31 -46.61
C LYS A 396 -2.91 -11.10 -47.01
N GLY A 397 -2.19 -11.23 -48.11
CA GLY A 397 -1.29 -10.22 -48.64
C GLY A 397 0.19 -10.42 -48.30
N TYR A 398 0.53 -11.37 -47.42
CA TYR A 398 1.93 -11.74 -47.14
C TYR A 398 2.35 -12.97 -47.93
N LYS A 399 3.43 -12.84 -48.69
CA LYS A 399 3.95 -13.88 -49.60
C LYS A 399 4.48 -15.13 -48.89
N ILE A 400 4.71 -15.09 -47.57
CA ILE A 400 5.13 -16.29 -46.82
C ILE A 400 4.12 -17.44 -46.97
N LEU A 401 2.82 -17.13 -47.10
CA LEU A 401 1.77 -18.15 -47.27
C LEU A 401 1.96 -19.00 -48.53
N ASP A 402 2.48 -18.41 -49.62
CA ASP A 402 2.70 -19.10 -50.90
C ASP A 402 3.74 -20.23 -50.77
N HIS A 403 4.56 -20.19 -49.71
CA HIS A 403 5.63 -21.15 -49.46
C HIS A 403 5.36 -22.08 -48.28
N LEU A 404 4.29 -21.85 -47.50
CA LEU A 404 3.90 -22.70 -46.38
C LEU A 404 2.95 -23.81 -46.83
N LYS A 405 3.11 -24.99 -46.24
CA LYS A 405 2.19 -26.12 -46.42
C LYS A 405 1.43 -26.34 -45.13
N PHE A 406 0.11 -26.19 -45.20
CA PHE A 406 -0.77 -26.48 -44.08
C PHE A 406 -1.27 -27.91 -44.20
N THR A 407 -0.94 -28.74 -43.21
CA THR A 407 -1.55 -30.06 -43.05
C THR A 407 -2.71 -29.93 -42.09
N VAL A 408 -3.93 -30.20 -42.54
CA VAL A 408 -5.06 -30.37 -41.64
C VAL A 408 -4.77 -31.62 -40.81
N VAL A 409 -4.47 -31.43 -39.53
CA VAL A 409 -4.43 -32.56 -38.59
C VAL A 409 -5.89 -32.85 -38.27
N GLU A 410 -6.44 -33.90 -38.87
CA GLU A 410 -7.69 -34.47 -38.37
C GLU A 410 -7.43 -34.89 -36.93
N GLU A 411 -8.10 -34.23 -35.98
CA GLU A 411 -8.06 -34.63 -34.58
C GLU A 411 -8.67 -36.04 -34.52
N ASN A 412 -7.80 -37.05 -34.50
CA ASN A 412 -8.18 -38.39 -34.07
C ASN A 412 -8.64 -38.25 -32.62
N ASN A 413 -9.95 -38.08 -32.44
CA ASN A 413 -10.65 -38.28 -31.19
C ASN A 413 -10.58 -39.77 -30.83
N GLU A 414 -9.40 -40.23 -30.43
CA GLU A 414 -9.25 -41.51 -29.74
C GLU A 414 -9.38 -41.27 -28.24
N ASN A 415 -10.60 -41.54 -27.76
CA ASN A 415 -11.06 -41.95 -26.41
C ASN A 415 -10.26 -41.57 -25.17
#